data_AF-A0A0W0STK4-F1
#
_entry.id   AF-A0A0W0STK4-F1
#
_cell.length_a   1.000
_cell.length_b   1.000
_cell.length_c   1.000
_cell.angle_alpha   90.00
_cell.angle_beta   90.00
_cell.angle_gamma   90.00
#
_symmetry.space_group_name_H-M   'P 1'
#
loop_
_entity.id
_entity.type
_entity.pdbx_description
1 polymer ?
#
loop_
_entity_poly.entity_id
_entity_poly.type
_entity_poly.pdbx_seq_one_letter_code
_entity_poly.pdbx_strand_id
1 'polypeptide(L)'
;MGISTICCKLFENMIESYKNSSDESRTQICSKLLAIRKEIKANPEIYSDESLIARLSSSAVILQSNNPQFLDCLKTFLITYEKKVHSLDILAEYQDSTDKEDFSHEDREQSVKETSTSTTSPFFRELEAAIKARAARMDPNRSNSSFQI
;
A
#
# COMPACT_ATOMS: atom_id res chain seq x y z
N MET A 1 5.13 26.17 -7.23
CA MET A 1 4.54 26.10 -5.88
C MET A 1 5.69 25.90 -4.91
N GLY A 2 5.82 26.78 -3.92
CA GLY A 2 6.81 26.60 -2.86
C GLY A 2 6.41 25.50 -1.88
N ILE A 3 7.35 25.10 -1.03
CA ILE A 3 7.15 24.06 -0.04
C ILE A 3 6.03 24.45 0.95
N SER A 4 5.15 23.50 1.28
CA SER A 4 4.08 23.74 2.22
C SER A 4 4.61 23.82 3.66
N THR A 5 3.95 24.65 4.47
CA THR A 5 4.24 24.76 5.89
C THR A 5 3.98 23.45 6.64
N ILE A 6 3.05 22.62 6.14
CA ILE A 6 2.75 21.29 6.68
C ILE A 6 3.93 20.35 6.45
N CYS A 7 4.44 20.30 5.22
CA CYS A 7 5.61 19.48 4.87
C CYS A 7 6.83 19.87 5.70
N CYS A 8 7.09 21.18 5.84
CA CYS A 8 8.19 21.68 6.68
C CYS A 8 8.06 21.24 8.15
N LYS A 9 6.86 21.35 8.74
CA LYS A 9 6.61 20.92 10.13
C LYS A 9 6.78 19.41 10.30
N LEU A 10 6.25 18.61 9.37
CA LEU A 10 6.39 17.16 9.40
C LEU A 10 7.86 16.74 9.25
N PHE A 11 8.61 17.44 8.40
CA PHE A 11 10.04 17.20 8.23
C PHE A 11 10.83 17.52 9.50
N GLU A 12 10.50 18.63 10.19
CA GLU A 12 11.11 18.96 11.48
C GLU A 12 10.82 17.90 12.56
N ASN A 13 9.58 17.43 12.63
CA ASN A 13 9.20 16.35 13.54
C ASN A 13 9.95 15.05 13.23
N MET A 14 10.09 14.70 11.94
CA MET A 14 10.85 13.51 11.52
C MET A 14 12.31 13.59 11.97
N ILE A 15 12.96 14.75 11.80
CA ILE A 15 14.33 14.97 12.27
C ILE A 15 14.41 14.76 13.78
N GLU A 16 13.45 15.31 14.53
CA GLU A 16 13.42 15.20 15.98
C GLU A 16 13.21 13.77 16.48
N SER A 17 12.27 13.04 15.87
CA SER A 17 12.07 11.61 16.14
C SER A 17 13.34 10.80 15.83
N TYR A 18 14.01 11.11 14.72
CA TYR A 18 15.19 10.38 14.28
C TYR A 18 16.44 10.66 15.13
N LYS A 19 16.54 11.80 15.84
CA LYS A 19 17.68 12.12 16.71
C LYS A 19 17.92 11.09 17.82
N ASN A 20 16.87 10.43 18.27
CA ASN A 20 16.92 9.42 19.33
C ASN A 20 17.06 8.00 18.78
N SER A 21 17.34 7.85 17.48
CA SER A 21 17.52 6.53 16.87
C SER A 21 18.79 5.83 17.34
N SER A 22 18.81 4.50 17.19
CA SER A 22 19.98 3.63 17.43
C SER A 22 20.71 3.26 16.14
N ASP A 23 20.35 3.88 15.03
CA ASP A 23 20.94 3.65 13.71
C ASP A 23 22.43 4.05 13.68
N GLU A 24 23.28 3.23 13.07
CA GLU A 24 24.73 3.46 13.00
C GLU A 24 25.07 4.81 12.33
N SER A 25 24.32 5.15 11.28
CA SER A 25 24.55 6.38 10.51
C SER A 25 23.77 7.58 11.03
N ARG A 26 23.17 7.50 12.23
CA ARG A 26 22.32 8.55 12.82
C ARG A 26 22.93 9.93 12.74
N THR A 27 24.17 10.08 13.20
CA THR A 27 24.85 11.39 13.25
C THR A 27 25.02 11.97 11.85
N GLN A 28 25.42 11.14 10.88
CA GLN A 28 25.62 11.58 9.49
C GLN A 28 24.29 11.93 8.83
N ILE A 29 23.26 11.09 9.00
CA ILE A 29 21.92 11.31 8.45
C ILE A 29 21.30 12.56 9.08
N CYS A 30 21.35 12.73 10.41
CA CYS A 30 20.86 13.94 11.09
C CYS A 30 21.56 15.20 10.58
N SER A 31 22.88 15.16 10.36
CA SER A 31 23.62 16.31 9.82
C SER A 31 23.16 16.69 8.42
N LYS A 32 22.91 15.70 7.54
CA LYS A 32 22.38 15.90 6.19
C LYS A 32 20.95 16.44 6.21
N LEU A 33 20.09 15.90 7.07
CA LEU A 33 18.71 16.39 7.21
C LEU A 33 18.66 17.84 7.69
N LEU A 34 19.53 18.22 8.64
CA LEU A 34 19.67 19.60 9.09
C LEU A 34 20.20 20.52 7.98
N ALA A 35 21.12 20.04 7.14
CA ALA A 35 21.59 20.79 5.97
C ALA A 35 20.46 21.03 4.96
N ILE A 36 19.67 19.99 4.64
CA ILE A 36 18.49 20.11 3.78
C ILE A 36 17.49 21.13 4.37
N ARG A 37 17.23 21.09 5.68
CA ARG A 37 16.37 22.07 6.35
C ARG A 37 16.88 23.50 6.18
N LYS A 38 18.19 23.73 6.30
CA LYS A 38 18.80 25.06 6.09
C LYS A 38 18.65 25.50 4.63
N GLU A 39 18.83 24.60 3.69
CA GLU A 39 18.71 24.86 2.25
C GLU A 39 17.28 25.27 1.87
N ILE A 40 16.29 24.54 2.38
CA ILE A 40 14.86 24.85 2.20
C ILE A 40 14.53 26.23 2.78
N LYS A 41 15.04 26.55 3.97
CA LYS A 41 14.82 27.87 4.59
C LYS A 41 15.48 29.01 3.82
N ALA A 42 16.63 28.76 3.20
CA ALA A 42 17.33 29.75 2.40
C ALA A 42 16.62 30.02 1.07
N ASN A 43 16.04 28.99 0.44
CA ASN A 43 15.46 29.09 -0.90
C ASN A 43 14.09 28.38 -0.99
N PRO A 44 13.05 28.86 -0.30
CA PRO A 44 11.74 28.19 -0.26
C PRO A 44 11.04 28.12 -1.62
N GLU A 45 11.37 29.04 -2.54
CA GLU A 45 10.82 29.12 -3.89
C GLU A 45 11.25 27.96 -4.80
N ILE A 46 12.43 27.37 -4.52
CA ILE A 46 13.03 26.31 -5.34
C ILE A 46 12.51 24.93 -4.94
N TYR A 47 12.04 24.81 -3.70
CA TYR A 47 11.63 23.54 -3.12
C TYR A 47 10.12 23.34 -3.22
N SER A 48 9.72 22.15 -3.67
CA SER A 48 8.34 21.66 -3.57
C SER A 48 8.26 20.49 -2.58
N ASP A 49 7.06 20.21 -2.08
CA ASP A 49 6.83 19.06 -1.20
C ASP A 49 7.27 17.74 -1.85
N GLU A 50 6.90 17.56 -3.13
CA GLU A 50 7.26 16.41 -3.96
C GLU A 50 8.78 16.25 -4.07
N SER A 51 9.52 17.35 -4.28
CA SER A 51 10.98 17.31 -4.40
C SER A 51 11.65 16.82 -3.12
N LEU A 52 11.14 17.24 -1.95
CA LEU A 52 11.64 16.82 -0.65
C LEU A 52 11.30 15.34 -0.42
N ILE A 53 10.05 14.94 -0.66
CA ILE A 53 9.58 13.56 -0.53
C ILE A 53 10.39 12.63 -1.42
N ALA A 54 10.61 12.99 -2.69
CA ALA A 54 11.39 12.19 -3.63
C ALA A 54 12.84 12.03 -3.17
N ARG A 55 13.47 13.10 -2.68
CA ARG A 55 14.85 13.06 -2.17
C ARG A 55 14.98 12.16 -0.94
N LEU A 56 14.03 12.25 0.00
CA LEU A 56 14.03 11.41 1.21
C LEU A 56 13.75 9.94 0.89
N SER A 57 12.77 9.66 0.02
CA SER A 57 12.40 8.31 -0.39
C SER A 57 13.53 7.62 -1.14
N SER A 58 14.17 8.32 -2.06
CA SER A 58 15.35 7.80 -2.77
C SER A 58 16.50 7.48 -1.82
N SER A 59 16.69 8.31 -0.78
CA SER A 59 17.72 8.08 0.23
C SER A 59 17.40 6.87 1.11
N ALA A 60 16.13 6.62 1.43
CA ALA A 60 15.71 5.47 2.23
C ALA A 60 15.94 4.14 1.52
N VAL A 61 15.72 4.07 0.20
CA VAL A 61 16.02 2.86 -0.59
C VAL A 61 17.50 2.49 -0.50
N ILE A 62 18.39 3.48 -0.52
CA ILE A 62 19.84 3.27 -0.43
C ILE A 62 20.25 2.83 0.99
N LEU A 63 19.53 3.30 2.01
CA LEU A 63 19.88 3.10 3.43
C LEU A 63 19.15 1.94 4.11
N GLN A 64 18.25 1.25 3.39
CA GLN A 64 17.28 0.28 3.92
C GLN A 64 17.91 -0.82 4.79
N SER A 65 19.09 -1.32 4.42
CA SER A 65 19.73 -2.43 5.12
C SER A 65 20.40 -2.03 6.45
N ASN A 66 20.82 -0.77 6.59
CA ASN A 66 21.68 -0.33 7.69
C ASN A 66 20.98 0.59 8.69
N ASN A 67 19.81 1.16 8.32
CA ASN A 67 19.15 2.21 9.09
C ASN A 67 17.61 2.01 9.08
N PRO A 68 17.10 0.96 9.75
CA PRO A 68 15.67 0.63 9.75
C PRO A 68 14.84 1.74 10.42
N GLN A 69 15.35 2.41 11.45
CA GLN A 69 14.59 3.44 12.15
C GLN A 69 14.44 4.72 11.32
N PHE A 70 15.39 5.02 10.44
CA PHE A 70 15.22 6.09 9.45
C PHE A 70 14.03 5.81 8.54
N LEU A 71 13.90 4.57 8.07
CA LEU A 71 12.82 4.15 7.19
C LEU A 71 11.46 4.20 7.91
N ASP A 72 11.39 3.82 9.17
CA ASP A 72 10.16 3.95 9.97
C ASP A 72 9.76 5.40 10.23
N CYS A 73 10.74 6.28 10.52
CA CYS A 73 10.50 7.72 10.64
C CYS A 73 9.98 8.30 9.32
N LEU A 74 10.55 7.87 8.19
CA LEU A 74 10.12 8.31 6.87
C LEU A 74 8.72 7.81 6.52
N LYS A 75 8.39 6.55 6.80
CA LYS A 75 7.03 6.01 6.63
C LYS A 75 6.02 6.83 7.43
N THR A 76 6.33 7.10 8.70
CA THR A 76 5.46 7.91 9.56
C THR A 76 5.26 9.32 8.99
N PHE A 77 6.33 9.93 8.48
CA PHE A 77 6.27 11.21 7.80
C PHE A 77 5.35 11.18 6.56
N LEU A 78 5.50 10.19 5.68
CA LEU A 78 4.71 10.05 4.45
C LEU A 78 3.22 9.82 4.75
N ILE A 79 2.92 8.87 5.64
CA ILE A 79 1.54 8.58 6.05
C ILE A 79 0.88 9.82 6.66
N THR A 80 1.62 10.58 7.48
CA THR A 80 1.07 11.79 8.10
C THR A 80 0.90 12.93 7.09
N TYR A 81 1.81 13.03 6.12
CA TYR A 81 1.73 14.01 5.04
C TYR A 81 0.50 13.73 4.16
N GLU A 82 0.35 12.50 3.69
CA GLU A 82 -0.80 12.05 2.91
C GLU A 82 -2.10 12.25 3.68
N LYS A 83 -2.13 11.87 4.98
CA LYS A 83 -3.28 12.11 5.87
C LYS A 83 -3.74 13.56 5.94
N LYS A 84 -2.80 14.51 5.88
CA LYS A 84 -3.07 15.94 6.03
C LYS A 84 -3.35 16.65 4.73
N VAL A 85 -2.73 16.20 3.64
CA VAL A 85 -2.80 16.86 2.33
C VAL A 85 -3.91 16.24 1.45
N HIS A 86 -4.11 14.93 1.56
CA HIS A 86 -5.04 14.14 0.74
C HIS A 86 -6.13 13.50 1.62
N SER A 87 -6.61 14.24 2.63
CA SER A 87 -7.54 13.71 3.64
C SER A 87 -8.84 13.12 3.06
N LEU A 88 -9.20 13.48 1.84
CA LEU A 88 -10.37 12.96 1.10
C LEU A 88 -10.09 11.67 0.33
N ASP A 89 -8.85 11.41 -0.10
CA ASP A 89 -8.49 10.19 -0.86
C ASP A 89 -8.35 8.95 0.05
N ILE A 90 -8.19 9.17 1.36
CA ILE A 90 -8.09 8.11 2.39
C ILE A 90 -9.40 7.34 2.57
N LEU A 91 -10.53 7.90 2.12
CA LEU A 91 -11.80 7.18 2.09
C LEU A 91 -11.84 6.13 0.98
N ALA A 92 -10.94 6.18 -0.01
CA ALA A 92 -10.89 5.24 -1.12
C ALA A 92 -9.87 4.11 -0.93
N GLU A 93 -8.71 4.37 -0.34
CA GLU A 93 -7.62 3.39 -0.32
C GLU A 93 -6.85 3.43 1.01
N TYR A 94 -7.28 2.65 2.00
CA TYR A 94 -6.43 2.01 3.02
C TYR A 94 -7.29 1.02 3.82
N GLN A 95 -7.94 0.12 3.09
CA GLN A 95 -8.37 -1.16 3.64
C GLN A 95 -7.33 -2.22 3.22
N ASP A 96 -6.05 -1.92 3.48
CA ASP A 96 -4.98 -2.91 3.35
C ASP A 96 -5.05 -3.78 4.60
N SER A 97 -5.83 -4.86 4.46
CA SER A 97 -5.81 -5.99 5.37
C SER A 97 -4.39 -6.54 5.40
N THR A 98 -3.61 -6.07 6.36
CA THR A 98 -2.35 -6.67 6.78
C THR A 98 -2.65 -7.96 7.55
N ASP A 99 -3.34 -8.90 6.90
CA ASP A 99 -3.54 -10.27 7.38
C ASP A 99 -2.76 -11.20 6.45
N LYS A 100 -1.49 -11.38 6.80
CA LYS A 100 -0.72 -12.63 6.64
C LYS A 100 -0.60 -13.17 5.21
N GLU A 101 0.38 -12.69 4.47
CA GLU A 101 1.06 -13.54 3.48
C GLU A 101 2.08 -14.42 4.22
N ASP A 102 1.59 -15.56 4.71
CA ASP A 102 2.42 -16.66 5.19
C ASP A 102 2.91 -17.45 3.97
N PHE A 103 4.19 -17.33 3.67
CA PHE A 103 4.89 -18.17 2.70
C PHE A 103 4.95 -19.61 3.23
N SER A 104 4.08 -20.51 2.78
CA SER A 104 4.38 -21.95 2.76
C SER A 104 3.58 -22.75 1.72
N HIS A 105 4.35 -23.40 0.84
CA HIS A 105 4.19 -24.71 0.21
C HIS A 105 2.83 -25.26 -0.27
N GLU A 106 2.86 -25.63 -1.56
CA GLU A 106 2.46 -26.93 -2.13
C GLU A 106 0.96 -27.27 -2.30
N ASP A 107 0.64 -27.56 -3.57
CA ASP A 107 -0.35 -28.50 -4.07
C ASP A 107 -1.53 -28.87 -3.16
N ARG A 108 -2.71 -28.33 -3.49
CA ARG A 108 -3.97 -28.86 -2.96
C ARG A 108 -5.04 -28.95 -4.05
N GLU A 109 -5.06 -30.10 -4.70
CA GLU A 109 -6.31 -30.73 -5.09
C GLU A 109 -7.11 -31.15 -3.84
N GLN A 110 -8.43 -31.01 -3.95
CA GLN A 110 -9.51 -31.61 -3.15
C GLN A 110 -9.89 -31.00 -1.78
N SER A 111 -11.14 -30.49 -1.77
CA SER A 111 -12.26 -30.86 -0.87
C SER A 111 -12.07 -30.51 0.62
N VAL A 112 -12.88 -29.66 1.28
CA VAL A 112 -14.30 -29.79 1.58
C VAL A 112 -14.79 -28.48 2.22
N LYS A 113 -16.04 -28.12 1.92
CA LYS A 113 -16.93 -27.15 2.58
C LYS A 113 -16.56 -26.73 4.01
N GLU A 114 -16.44 -25.42 4.23
CA GLU A 114 -16.96 -24.79 5.44
C GLU A 114 -17.71 -23.49 5.11
N THR A 115 -18.82 -23.36 5.81
CA THR A 115 -20.00 -22.54 5.51
C THR A 115 -19.75 -21.08 5.82
N SER A 116 -19.42 -20.28 4.81
CA SER A 116 -19.64 -18.83 4.89
C SER A 116 -21.09 -18.56 4.49
N THR A 117 -21.92 -18.15 5.44
CA THR A 117 -23.24 -17.57 5.17
C THR A 117 -23.04 -16.21 4.49
N SER A 118 -22.66 -16.27 3.22
CA SER A 118 -22.70 -15.15 2.30
C SER A 118 -24.17 -14.83 2.08
N THR A 119 -24.62 -13.67 2.55
CA THR A 119 -25.83 -13.01 2.07
C THR A 119 -25.59 -12.65 0.60
N THR A 120 -25.65 -13.65 -0.26
CA THR A 120 -25.41 -13.52 -1.69
C THR A 120 -26.46 -12.55 -2.24
N SER A 121 -25.99 -11.39 -2.71
CA SER A 121 -26.86 -10.37 -3.30
C SER A 121 -27.73 -10.99 -4.41
N PRO A 122 -29.00 -10.56 -4.57
CA PRO A 122 -29.94 -11.12 -5.54
C PRO A 122 -29.36 -11.22 -6.96
N PHE A 123 -28.54 -10.22 -7.32
CA PHE A 123 -27.81 -10.18 -8.58
C PHE A 123 -26.91 -11.40 -8.80
N PHE A 124 -26.13 -11.79 -7.79
CA PHE A 124 -25.20 -12.92 -7.91
C PHE A 124 -25.93 -14.26 -8.01
N ARG A 125 -27.10 -14.40 -7.37
CA ARG A 125 -27.95 -15.60 -7.54
C ARG A 125 -28.48 -15.72 -8.97
N GLU A 126 -28.91 -14.61 -9.57
CA GLU A 126 -29.39 -14.59 -10.95
C GLU A 126 -28.26 -14.87 -11.94
N LEU A 127 -27.08 -14.27 -11.72
CA LEU A 127 -25.90 -14.51 -12.53
C LEU A 127 -25.47 -15.98 -12.48
N GLU A 128 -25.44 -16.59 -11.29
CA GLU A 128 -25.09 -17.99 -11.13
C GLU A 128 -26.10 -18.91 -11.86
N ALA A 129 -27.39 -18.60 -11.77
CA ALA A 129 -28.43 -19.34 -12.49
C ALA A 129 -28.28 -19.22 -14.01
N ALA A 130 -27.95 -18.03 -14.52
CA ALA A 130 -27.72 -17.79 -15.94
C ALA A 130 -26.49 -18.55 -16.46
N ILE A 131 -25.40 -18.59 -15.66
CA ILE A 131 -24.18 -19.35 -15.97
C ILE A 131 -24.48 -20.85 -16.00
N LYS A 132 -25.18 -21.39 -15.00
CA LYS A 132 -25.59 -22.81 -14.96
C LYS A 132 -26.47 -23.19 -16.14
N ALA A 133 -27.44 -22.35 -16.49
CA ALA A 133 -28.32 -22.58 -17.64
C ALA A 133 -27.55 -22.60 -18.98
N ARG A 134 -26.49 -21.78 -19.10
CA ARG A 134 -25.62 -21.79 -20.27
C ARG A 134 -24.77 -23.07 -20.32
N ALA A 135 -24.15 -23.46 -19.21
CA ALA A 135 -23.35 -24.67 -19.13
C ALA A 135 -24.16 -25.91 -19.51
N ALA A 136 -25.39 -26.04 -19.02
CA ALA A 136 -26.28 -27.15 -19.35
C ALA A 136 -26.68 -27.24 -20.83
N ARG A 137 -26.67 -26.12 -21.57
CA ARG A 137 -26.89 -26.12 -23.04
C ARG A 137 -25.64 -26.48 -23.83
N MET A 138 -24.46 -26.27 -23.24
CA MET A 138 -23.18 -26.54 -23.88
C MET A 138 -22.67 -27.96 -23.59
N ASP A 139 -23.36 -28.73 -22.75
CA ASP A 139 -23.01 -30.10 -22.43
C ASP A 139 -23.34 -31.03 -23.63
N PRO A 140 -22.34 -31.56 -24.35
CA PRO A 140 -22.54 -32.24 -25.63
C PRO A 140 -23.15 -33.65 -25.47
N ASN A 141 -23.42 -34.12 -24.26
CA ASN A 141 -23.79 -35.52 -24.00
C ASN A 141 -25.30 -35.78 -23.87
N ARG A 142 -26.15 -34.89 -24.41
CA ARG A 142 -27.62 -35.07 -24.43
C ARG A 142 -28.24 -35.15 -25.82
N SER A 143 -27.46 -35.59 -26.81
CA SER A 143 -27.93 -35.87 -28.18
C SER A 143 -27.44 -37.24 -28.69
N ASN A 144 -27.55 -38.28 -27.84
CA ASN A 144 -27.44 -39.67 -28.31
C ASN A 144 -28.24 -40.61 -27.41
N SER A 145 -29.56 -40.58 -27.55
CA SER A 145 -30.39 -41.74 -27.26
C SER A 145 -31.73 -41.62 -27.99
N SER A 146 -32.09 -42.70 -28.69
CA SER A 146 -33.34 -43.00 -29.40
C SER A 146 -33.49 -42.53 -30.85
N PHE A 147 -32.84 -43.24 -31.79
CA PHE A 147 -33.49 -43.81 -32.97
C PHE A 147 -32.69 -45.04 -33.43
N GLN A 148 -33.13 -46.24 -33.03
CA GLN A 148 -32.82 -47.50 -33.69
C GLN A 148 -34.11 -47.98 -34.37
N ILE A 149 -34.05 -48.26 -35.67
CA ILE A 149 -34.94 -49.16 -36.41
C ILE A 149 -34.14 -50.44 -36.62
#